data_AF-A0A953INS8-F1
#
_entry.id   AF-A0A953INS8-F1
#
_cell.length_a   1.000
_cell.length_b   1.000
_cell.length_c   1.000
_cell.angle_alpha   90.00
_cell.angle_beta   90.00
_cell.angle_gamma   90.00
#
_symmetry.space_group_name_H-M   'P 1'
#
loop_
_entity.id
_entity.type
_entity.pdbx_description
1 polymer ?
#
loop_
_entity_poly.entity_id
_entity_poly.type
_entity_poly.pdbx_seq_one_letter_code
_entity_poly.pdbx_strand_id
1 'polypeptide(L)' 'MTDLDNAAVLRRWAMQCAAEADDPHATGDERDRLLKMWTALLELAEMQDWLDGERHRLTSRPADRSFSRSTPLI' A
#
# COMPACT_ATOMS: atom_id res chain seq x y z
N MET A 1 3.89 -17.51 1.75
CA MET A 1 3.62 -16.24 2.45
C MET A 1 2.89 -15.39 1.44
N THR A 2 1.60 -15.18 1.63
CA THR A 2 0.67 -14.65 0.64
C THR A 2 1.11 -13.28 0.14
N ASP A 3 1.18 -13.08 -1.18
CA ASP A 3 1.51 -11.82 -1.87
C ASP A 3 0.55 -10.64 -1.58
N LEU A 4 -0.23 -10.71 -0.51
CA LEU A 4 -1.11 -9.65 -0.02
C LEU A 4 -0.35 -8.47 0.60
N ASP A 5 0.92 -8.63 0.96
CA ASP A 5 1.75 -7.55 1.51
C ASP A 5 2.35 -6.66 0.39
N ASN A 6 2.00 -6.88 -0.87
CA ASN A 6 2.53 -6.12 -2.01
C ASN A 6 1.43 -5.28 -2.66
N ALA A 7 1.53 -3.95 -2.48
CA ALA A 7 0.59 -2.99 -3.05
C ALA A 7 0.46 -3.08 -4.59
N ALA A 8 1.53 -3.47 -5.30
CA ALA A 8 1.47 -3.66 -6.75
C ALA A 8 0.65 -4.89 -7.15
N VAL A 9 0.71 -5.97 -6.35
CA VAL A 9 -0.08 -7.18 -6.56
C VAL A 9 -1.55 -6.92 -6.27
N LEU A 10 -1.85 -6.21 -5.18
CA LEU A 10 -3.21 -5.79 -4.83
C LEU A 10 -3.86 -4.94 -5.93
N ARG A 11 -3.12 -3.98 -6.49
CA ARG A 11 -3.57 -3.18 -7.65
C ARG A 11 -3.82 -4.03 -8.89
N ARG A 12 -3.01 -5.05 -9.13
CA ARG A 12 -3.19 -5.97 -10.25
C ARG A 12 -4.48 -6.77 -10.11
N TRP A 13 -4.77 -7.30 -8.92
CA TRP A 13 -6.03 -7.99 -8.65
C TRP A 13 -7.23 -7.05 -8.73
N ALA A 14 -7.07 -5.80 -8.28
CA ALA A 14 -8.10 -4.78 -8.45
C ALA A 14 -8.41 -4.59 -9.95
N MET A 15 -7.40 -4.40 -10.80
CA MET A 15 -7.61 -4.27 -12.25
C MET A 15 -8.31 -5.49 -12.87
N GLN A 16 -8.02 -6.71 -12.38
CA GLN A 16 -8.71 -7.92 -12.83
C GLN A 16 -10.19 -7.92 -12.44
N CYS A 17 -10.51 -7.55 -11.20
CA CYS A 17 -11.90 -7.44 -10.74
C CYS A 17 -12.68 -6.40 -11.57
N ALA A 18 -12.05 -5.27 -11.91
CA ALA A 18 -12.67 -4.24 -12.75
C ALA A 18 -12.89 -4.74 -14.18
N ALA A 19 -11.93 -5.49 -14.76
CA ALA A 19 -12.07 -6.07 -16.09
C ALA A 19 -13.16 -7.15 -16.16
N GLU A 20 -13.28 -7.98 -15.11
CA GLU A 20 -14.36 -8.98 -15.01
C GLU A 20 -15.73 -8.33 -14.77
N ALA A 21 -15.78 -7.21 -14.05
CA ALA A 21 -17.01 -6.44 -13.84
C ALA A 21 -17.52 -5.78 -15.13
N ASP A 22 -16.62 -5.49 -16.07
CA ASP A 22 -16.96 -4.91 -17.38
C ASP A 22 -17.33 -5.98 -18.42
N ASP A 23 -17.28 -7.28 -18.06
CA ASP A 23 -17.71 -8.35 -18.95
C ASP A 23 -19.23 -8.23 -19.21
N PRO A 24 -19.67 -8.17 -20.48
CA PRO A 24 -21.09 -8.09 -20.83
C PRO A 24 -21.92 -9.30 -20.38
N HIS A 25 -21.28 -10.41 -20.00
CA HIS A 25 -21.93 -11.60 -19.45
C HIS A 25 -22.02 -11.61 -17.91
N ALA A 26 -21.38 -10.64 -17.23
CA ALA A 26 -21.49 -10.52 -15.79
C ALA A 26 -22.93 -10.19 -15.38
N THR A 27 -23.48 -10.94 -14.45
CA THR A 27 -24.78 -10.62 -13.86
C THR A 27 -24.65 -9.36 -13.00
N GLY A 28 -25.75 -8.64 -12.78
CA GLY A 28 -25.74 -7.43 -11.95
C GLY A 28 -25.15 -7.67 -10.55
N ASP A 29 -25.52 -8.78 -9.91
CA ASP A 29 -25.01 -9.18 -8.59
C ASP A 29 -23.51 -9.51 -8.61
N GLU A 30 -23.03 -10.19 -9.65
CA GLU A 30 -21.62 -10.52 -9.80
C GLU A 30 -20.79 -9.26 -10.05
N ARG A 31 -21.30 -8.36 -10.90
CA ARG A 31 -20.68 -7.05 -11.13
C ARG A 31 -20.55 -6.25 -9.83
N ASP A 32 -21.60 -6.20 -9.03
CA ASP A 32 -21.58 -5.49 -7.75
C ASP A 32 -20.60 -6.12 -6.75
N ARG A 33 -20.48 -7.45 -6.75
CA ARG A 33 -19.50 -8.17 -5.94
C ARG A 33 -18.06 -7.83 -6.39
N LEU A 34 -17.80 -7.88 -7.70
CA LEU A 34 -16.50 -7.57 -8.28
C LEU A 34 -16.10 -6.12 -8.03
N LEU A 35 -17.03 -5.17 -8.14
CA LEU A 35 -16.77 -3.76 -7.81
C LEU A 35 -16.48 -3.54 -6.32
N LYS A 36 -17.18 -4.23 -5.42
CA LYS A 36 -16.85 -4.19 -3.98
C LYS A 36 -15.46 -4.74 -3.71
N MET A 37 -15.09 -5.83 -4.38
CA MET A 37 -13.77 -6.45 -4.24
C MET A 37 -12.66 -5.56 -4.81
N TRP A 38 -12.93 -4.90 -5.95
CA TRP A 38 -12.06 -3.89 -6.54
C TRP A 38 -11.76 -2.75 -5.56
N THR A 39 -12.78 -2.15 -4.96
CA THR A 39 -12.62 -1.06 -3.99
C THR A 39 -11.81 -1.52 -2.77
N ALA A 40 -12.14 -2.68 -2.19
CA ALA A 40 -11.41 -3.22 -1.04
C ALA A 40 -9.93 -3.49 -1.33
N LEU A 41 -9.61 -3.98 -2.53
CA LEU A 41 -8.23 -4.22 -2.96
C LEU A 41 -7.44 -2.92 -3.15
N LEU A 42 -8.09 -1.85 -3.63
CA LEU A 42 -7.45 -0.53 -3.73
C LEU A 42 -7.17 0.08 -2.35
N GLU A 43 -8.14 0.00 -1.42
CA GLU A 43 -7.96 0.45 -0.04
C GLU A 43 -6.81 -0.29 0.66
N LEU A 44 -6.72 -1.62 0.47
CA LEU A 44 -5.61 -2.43 0.97
C LEU A 44 -4.26 -1.98 0.36
N ALA A 45 -4.22 -1.71 -0.95
CA ALA A 45 -3.00 -1.27 -1.61
C ALA A 45 -2.52 0.10 -1.09
N GLU A 46 -3.44 1.03 -0.84
CA GLU A 46 -3.13 2.34 -0.28
C GLU A 46 -2.61 2.25 1.16
N MET A 47 -3.23 1.41 1.99
CA MET A 47 -2.73 1.13 3.34
C MET A 47 -1.32 0.52 3.31
N GLN A 48 -1.06 -0.38 2.37
CA GLN A 48 0.25 -1.03 2.25
C GLN A 48 1.33 -0.02 1.82
N ASP A 49 1.05 0.84 0.84
CA ASP A 49 1.94 1.93 0.44
C ASP A 49 2.24 2.88 1.60
N TRP A 50 1.22 3.20 2.41
CA TRP A 50 1.39 4.02 3.61
C TRP A 50 2.32 3.34 4.64
N LEU A 51 2.10 2.03 4.91
CA LEU A 51 2.94 1.25 5.81
C LEU A 51 4.40 1.18 5.32
N ASP A 52 4.61 0.98 4.03
CA ASP A 52 5.95 0.92 3.44
C ASP A 52 6.65 2.29 3.47
N GLY A 53 5.90 3.37 3.24
CA GLY A 53 6.38 4.74 3.43
C GLY A 53 6.78 5.03 4.87
N GLU A 54 5.99 4.59 5.85
CA GLU A 54 6.29 4.77 7.27
C GLU A 54 7.49 3.91 7.71
N ARG A 55 7.60 2.66 7.23
CA ARG A 55 8.80 1.83 7.43
C ARG A 55 10.05 2.51 6.89
N HIS A 56 9.98 3.11 5.72
CA HIS A 56 11.10 3.83 5.13
C HIS A 56 11.49 5.07 5.95
N ARG A 57 10.52 5.81 6.50
CA ARG A 57 10.78 6.96 7.41
C ARG A 57 11.48 6.54 8.69
N LEU A 58 11.03 5.44 9.29
CA LEU A 58 11.61 4.92 10.53
C LEU A 58 13.05 4.42 10.35
N THR A 59 13.37 3.84 9.18
CA THR A 59 14.73 3.38 8.87
C THR A 59 15.64 4.49 8.35
N SER A 60 15.08 5.53 7.75
CA SER A 60 15.84 6.67 7.17
C SER A 60 16.14 7.78 8.17
N ARG A 61 15.65 7.71 9.41
CA ARG A 61 15.97 8.69 10.44
C ARG A 61 17.46 8.56 10.79
N PRO A 62 18.32 9.53 10.41
CA PRO A 62 19.72 9.46 10.77
C PRO A 62 19.80 9.47 12.28
N ALA A 63 20.62 8.58 12.84
CA ALA A 63 21.01 8.65 14.23
C ALA A 63 21.84 9.94 14.41
N ASP A 64 21.16 11.08 14.54
CA ASP A 64 21.77 12.33 14.93
C ASP A 64 22.15 12.22 16.41
N ARG A 65 23.30 11.58 16.63
CA ARG A 65 24.14 11.76 17.81
C ARG A 65 25.34 12.59 17.41
N SER A 66 25.13 13.75 16.80
CA SER A 66 26.11 14.83 16.88
C SER A 66 25.94 15.54 18.22
N PHE A 67 26.34 14.86 19.31
CA PHE A 67 26.56 15.51 20.60
C PHE A 67 27.87 16.29 20.49
N SER A 68 27.83 17.42 19.79
CA SER A 68 28.93 18.37 19.69
C SER A 68 29.05 19.08 21.04
N ARG A 69 29.76 18.44 21.99
CA ARG A 69 30.24 19.12 23.20
C ARG A 69 31.27 20.15 22.74
N SER A 70 30.79 21.37 22.49
CA SER A 70 31.62 22.55 22.62
C SER A 70 31.99 22.70 24.10
N THR A 71 33.26 22.47 24.44
CA THR A 71 33.84 22.97 25.68
C THR A 71 34.94 23.98 25.31
N PRO A 72 34.82 25.25 25.71
CA PRO A 72 35.81 26.27 25.43
C PRO A 72 37.08 26.03 26.27
N LEU A 73 38.25 26.20 25.63
CA LEU A 73 39.54 26.25 26.30
C LEU A 73 39.66 27.58 27.06
N ILE A 74 39.83 27.50 28.38
CA ILE A 74 40.39 28.56 29.23
C ILE A 74 41.86 28.19 29.47
#